data_AF-T0L082-F1
#
_entry.id   AF-T0L082-F1
#
_cell.length_a   1.000
_cell.length_b   1.000
_cell.length_c   1.000
_cell.angle_alpha   90.00
_cell.angle_beta   90.00
_cell.angle_gamma   90.00
#
_symmetry.space_group_name_H-M   'P 1'
#
loop_
_entity.id
_entity.type
_entity.pdbx_description
1 polymer ?
#
loop_
_entity_poly.entity_id
_entity_poly.type
_entity_poly.pdbx_seq_one_letter_code
_entity_poly.pdbx_strand_id
1 'polypeptide(L)'
;MPRYGWAKGAKYIRDKFKSNLSDLGFKTKATRYQNLGASDPESCPDDESKRLKTDSINIDEYGLRDAKLYLQVKTLFLSKIENSKKTNIEDAQRTRKIPSEKLDHQLLEILNRLVGEYVSTHRPKNMTEIARILQAVQCATKRRLINRSQYLRGKQALKIK
;
A
#
# COMPACT_ATOMS: atom_id res chain seq x y z
N MET A 1 -2.49 21.29 4.58
CA MET A 1 -1.47 21.63 3.57
C MET A 1 -0.13 21.90 4.26
N PRO A 2 0.99 21.32 3.79
CA PRO A 2 2.33 21.58 4.33
C PRO A 2 2.73 23.06 4.25
N ARG A 3 3.67 23.52 5.09
CA ARG A 3 4.03 24.94 5.25
C ARG A 3 4.41 25.65 3.93
N TYR A 4 4.98 24.93 2.95
CA TYR A 4 5.34 25.45 1.61
C TYR A 4 4.40 25.03 0.47
N GLY A 5 3.38 24.21 0.76
CA GLY A 5 2.47 23.68 -0.28
C GLY A 5 1.50 24.74 -0.82
N TRP A 6 1.13 25.72 0.02
CA TRP A 6 0.20 26.79 -0.35
C TRP A 6 0.71 27.68 -1.48
N ALA A 7 1.96 28.12 -1.40
CA ALA A 7 2.57 28.98 -2.42
C ALA A 7 2.72 28.24 -3.76
N LYS A 8 3.11 26.95 -3.73
CA LYS A 8 3.21 26.11 -4.93
C LYS A 8 1.84 25.88 -5.58
N GLY A 9 0.82 25.58 -4.79
CA GLY A 9 -0.55 25.40 -5.28
C GLY A 9 -1.13 26.69 -5.87
N ALA A 10 -0.94 27.82 -5.19
CA ALA A 10 -1.37 29.13 -5.69
C ALA A 10 -0.68 29.47 -7.01
N LYS A 11 0.65 29.27 -7.11
CA LYS A 11 1.40 29.47 -8.36
C LYS A 11 0.86 28.62 -9.50
N TYR A 12 0.67 27.32 -9.29
CA TYR A 12 0.14 26.42 -10.32
C TYR A 12 -1.25 26.86 -10.83
N ILE A 13 -2.12 27.28 -9.92
CA ILE A 13 -3.48 27.74 -10.27
C ILE A 13 -3.44 29.08 -11.00
N ARG A 14 -2.56 30.01 -10.59
CA ARG A 14 -2.33 31.26 -11.34
C ARG A 14 -1.86 30.98 -12.76
N ASP A 15 -0.84 30.13 -12.91
CA ASP A 15 -0.26 29.79 -14.21
C ASP A 15 -1.28 29.09 -15.12
N LYS A 16 -2.07 28.16 -14.56
CA LYS A 16 -3.05 27.37 -15.32
C LYS A 16 -4.30 28.15 -15.71
N PHE A 17 -4.83 28.98 -14.80
CA PHE A 17 -6.11 29.67 -14.98
C PHE A 17 -5.97 31.17 -15.24
N LYS A 18 -4.74 31.67 -15.42
CA LYS A 18 -4.41 33.10 -15.61
C LYS A 18 -5.09 34.01 -14.57
N SER A 19 -5.17 33.53 -13.34
CA SER A 19 -5.87 34.24 -12.25
C SER A 19 -4.92 35.17 -11.51
N ASN A 20 -5.36 36.40 -11.20
CA ASN A 20 -4.57 37.39 -10.44
C ASN A 20 -4.72 37.22 -8.92
N LEU A 21 -4.93 35.98 -8.45
CA LEU A 21 -5.23 35.72 -7.04
C LEU A 21 -3.93 35.70 -6.22
N SER A 22 -3.84 36.58 -5.21
CA SER A 22 -2.71 36.59 -4.28
C SER A 22 -2.66 35.29 -3.47
N ASP A 23 -1.48 34.92 -2.97
CA ASP A 23 -1.30 33.71 -2.14
C ASP A 23 -2.22 33.72 -0.91
N LEU A 24 -2.40 34.90 -0.30
CA LEU A 24 -3.31 35.10 0.81
C LEU A 24 -4.77 34.95 0.37
N GLY A 25 -5.16 35.49 -0.78
CA GLY A 25 -6.51 35.36 -1.33
C GLY A 25 -6.86 33.90 -1.66
N PHE A 26 -5.90 33.14 -2.18
CA PHE A 26 -6.04 31.70 -2.41
C PHE A 26 -6.26 30.95 -1.10
N LYS A 27 -5.43 31.22 -0.09
CA LYS A 27 -5.54 30.59 1.23
C LYS A 27 -6.90 30.89 1.88
N THR A 28 -7.33 32.15 1.88
CA THR A 28 -8.62 32.55 2.47
C THR A 28 -9.80 31.89 1.77
N LYS A 29 -9.82 31.85 0.43
CA LYS A 29 -10.89 31.17 -0.32
C LYS A 29 -10.89 29.67 -0.06
N ALA A 30 -9.74 29.01 -0.12
CA ALA A 30 -9.62 27.58 0.13
C ALA A 30 -10.08 27.21 1.55
N THR A 31 -9.70 28.00 2.56
CA THR A 31 -10.12 27.78 3.94
C THR A 31 -11.62 28.03 4.12
N ARG A 32 -12.23 29.01 3.43
CA ARG A 32 -13.69 29.20 3.44
C ARG A 32 -14.43 27.98 2.90
N TYR A 33 -14.03 27.44 1.75
CA TYR A 33 -14.63 26.22 1.19
C TYR A 33 -14.38 24.97 2.05
N GLN A 34 -13.25 24.92 2.75
CA GLN A 34 -12.95 23.83 3.67
C GLN A 34 -13.77 23.90 4.98
N ASN A 35 -14.11 25.11 5.43
CA ASN A 35 -14.91 25.36 6.63
C ASN A 35 -16.43 25.44 6.34
N LEU A 36 -16.84 25.48 5.07
CA LEU A 36 -18.24 25.41 4.64
C LEU A 36 -18.92 24.07 4.98
N GLY A 37 -18.16 23.06 5.41
CA GLY A 37 -18.69 21.84 6.03
C GLY A 37 -18.97 21.95 7.54
N ALA A 38 -18.82 23.12 8.16
CA ALA A 38 -18.82 23.27 9.62
C ALA A 38 -19.81 24.29 10.23
N SER A 39 -20.66 24.99 9.45
CA SER A 39 -21.92 25.66 9.91
C SER A 39 -22.55 26.52 8.81
N ASP A 40 -23.64 26.05 8.18
CA ASP A 40 -25.03 26.57 8.26
C ASP A 40 -25.88 25.98 7.12
N PRO A 41 -27.18 25.67 7.33
CA PRO A 41 -27.95 24.76 6.50
C PRO A 41 -28.91 25.52 5.59
N GLU A 42 -28.62 25.64 4.30
CA GLU A 42 -29.68 25.84 3.32
C GLU A 42 -29.47 24.99 2.06
N SER A 43 -30.45 24.12 1.85
CA SER A 43 -30.84 23.49 0.58
C SER A 43 -29.89 22.45 -0.03
N CYS A 44 -30.11 21.19 0.34
CA CYS A 44 -30.33 20.10 -0.64
C CYS A 44 -31.37 19.13 -0.04
N PRO A 45 -32.40 18.70 -0.81
CA PRO A 45 -33.47 17.86 -0.31
C PRO A 45 -33.00 16.43 -0.08
N ASP A 46 -33.74 15.75 0.81
CA ASP A 46 -33.59 14.37 1.28
C ASP A 46 -33.05 13.37 0.26
N ASP A 47 -32.13 12.53 0.73
CA ASP A 47 -32.22 11.11 0.43
C ASP A 47 -32.08 10.30 1.73
N GLU A 48 -33.22 9.75 2.12
CA GLU A 48 -33.48 8.97 3.31
C GLU A 48 -32.76 7.60 3.24
N SER A 49 -31.43 7.59 3.37
CA SER A 49 -30.68 6.35 3.56
C SER A 49 -30.38 6.16 5.04
N LYS A 50 -31.39 5.61 5.73
CA LYS A 50 -31.36 4.97 7.05
C LYS A 50 -29.93 4.65 7.49
N ARG A 51 -29.44 5.39 8.50
CA ARG A 51 -28.24 5.03 9.26
C ARG A 51 -28.42 3.63 9.83
N LEU A 52 -27.92 2.63 9.12
CA LEU A 52 -27.61 1.33 9.69
C LEU A 52 -26.48 1.57 10.69
N LYS A 53 -26.83 1.62 11.98
CA LYS A 53 -25.88 1.50 13.08
C LYS A 53 -25.15 0.18 12.90
N THR A 54 -23.97 0.24 12.30
CA THR A 54 -23.10 -0.91 12.10
C THR A 54 -21.78 -0.55 12.75
N ASP A 55 -21.51 -1.14 13.90
CA ASP A 55 -20.20 -1.64 14.31
C ASP A 55 -18.98 -0.92 13.71
N SER A 56 -18.82 0.36 14.04
CA SER A 56 -17.72 1.22 13.56
C SER A 56 -16.37 0.89 14.22
N ILE A 57 -16.14 -0.36 14.60
CA ILE A 57 -14.93 -0.83 15.29
C ILE A 57 -14.36 -2.01 14.50
N ASN A 58 -13.68 -1.74 13.38
CA ASN A 58 -12.45 -2.42 12.90
C ASN A 58 -12.20 -2.35 11.39
N ILE A 59 -13.16 -1.93 10.56
CA ILE A 59 -12.98 -2.01 9.09
C ILE A 59 -11.78 -1.15 8.63
N ASP A 60 -11.64 0.07 9.17
CA ASP A 60 -10.53 0.97 8.84
C ASP A 60 -9.17 0.47 9.36
N GLU A 61 -9.12 -0.13 10.56
CA GLU A 61 -7.89 -0.69 11.11
C GLU A 61 -7.46 -1.98 10.41
N TYR A 62 -8.42 -2.86 10.08
CA TYR A 62 -8.17 -4.09 9.34
C TYR A 62 -7.64 -3.76 7.94
N GLY A 63 -8.28 -2.81 7.24
CA GLY A 63 -7.81 -2.29 5.95
C GLY A 63 -6.42 -1.66 6.03
N LEU A 64 -6.09 -0.92 7.10
CA LEU A 64 -4.78 -0.30 7.26
C LEU A 64 -3.67 -1.33 7.52
N ARG A 65 -3.94 -2.35 8.34
CA ARG A 65 -2.99 -3.46 8.60
C ARG A 65 -2.75 -4.27 7.34
N ASP A 66 -3.79 -4.53 6.57
CA ASP A 66 -3.74 -5.28 5.33
C ASP A 66 -3.04 -4.51 4.23
N ALA A 67 -3.31 -3.20 4.10
CA ALA A 67 -2.59 -2.32 3.18
C ALA A 67 -1.10 -2.24 3.53
N LYS A 68 -0.76 -2.18 4.82
CA LYS A 68 0.64 -2.20 5.29
C LYS A 68 1.32 -3.53 4.95
N LEU A 69 0.63 -4.65 5.16
CA LEU A 69 1.13 -5.97 4.80
C LEU A 69 1.36 -6.09 3.29
N TYR A 70 0.38 -5.67 2.49
CA TYR A 70 0.48 -5.63 1.03
C TYR A 70 1.69 -4.80 0.58
N LEU A 71 1.88 -3.59 1.12
CA LEU A 71 3.00 -2.74 0.75
C LEU A 71 4.36 -3.37 1.12
N GLN A 72 4.47 -3.98 2.30
CA GLN A 72 5.69 -4.67 2.72
C GLN A 72 6.01 -5.88 1.82
N VAL A 73 5.01 -6.66 1.45
CA VAL A 73 5.21 -7.82 0.56
C VAL A 73 5.57 -7.33 -0.85
N LYS A 74 4.93 -6.26 -1.33
CA LYS A 74 5.21 -5.63 -2.62
C LYS A 74 6.65 -5.13 -2.72
N THR A 75 7.16 -4.43 -1.72
CA THR A 75 8.54 -3.92 -1.72
C THR A 75 9.56 -5.07 -1.69
N LEU A 76 9.31 -6.11 -0.90
CA LEU A 76 10.17 -7.31 -0.89
C LEU A 76 10.15 -8.06 -2.23
N PHE A 77 8.98 -8.18 -2.86
CA PHE A 77 8.82 -8.82 -4.16
C PHE A 77 9.58 -8.05 -5.26
N LEU A 78 9.34 -6.74 -5.37
CA LEU A 78 9.98 -5.90 -6.39
C LEU A 78 11.50 -5.83 -6.23
N SER A 79 11.99 -5.65 -5.00
CA SER A 79 13.43 -5.65 -4.74
C SER A 79 14.08 -6.99 -5.10
N LYS A 80 13.39 -8.12 -4.87
CA LYS A 80 13.93 -9.43 -5.25
C LYS A 80 13.97 -9.63 -6.76
N ILE A 81 12.96 -9.15 -7.49
CA ILE A 81 12.96 -9.15 -8.96
C ILE A 81 14.09 -8.27 -9.50
N GLU A 82 14.29 -7.08 -8.95
CA GLU A 82 15.36 -6.20 -9.42
C GLU A 82 16.74 -6.83 -9.16
N ASN A 83 16.94 -7.44 -7.99
CA ASN A 83 18.17 -8.15 -7.67
C ASN A 83 18.37 -9.39 -8.55
N SER A 84 17.31 -10.12 -8.90
CA SER A 84 17.42 -11.31 -9.76
C SER A 84 17.75 -10.98 -11.21
N LYS A 85 17.54 -9.73 -11.65
CA LYS A 85 18.05 -9.25 -12.94
C LYS A 85 19.58 -9.09 -12.94
N LYS A 86 20.19 -8.82 -11.78
CA LYS A 86 21.64 -8.58 -11.63
C LYS A 86 22.43 -9.87 -11.40
N THR A 87 21.78 -10.93 -10.91
CA THR A 87 22.41 -12.23 -10.65
C THR A 87 22.22 -13.20 -11.81
N ASN A 88 23.25 -14.00 -12.11
CA ASN A 88 23.13 -15.10 -13.06
C ASN A 88 22.20 -16.19 -12.49
N ILE A 89 21.55 -16.93 -13.40
CA ILE A 89 20.62 -18.01 -13.03
C ILE A 89 21.36 -19.16 -12.35
N GLU A 90 22.61 -19.39 -12.73
CA GLU A 90 23.47 -20.45 -12.17
C GLU A 90 23.80 -20.21 -10.69
N ASP A 91 23.85 -18.93 -10.26
CA ASP A 91 24.06 -18.53 -8.86
C ASP A 91 22.78 -18.61 -8.02
N ALA A 92 21.64 -18.92 -8.64
CA ALA A 92 20.36 -18.98 -7.96
C ALA A 92 20.31 -20.19 -7.02
N GLN A 93 20.44 -19.93 -5.72
CA GLN A 93 20.29 -20.98 -4.71
C GLN A 93 18.91 -21.65 -4.78
N ARG A 94 18.93 -22.99 -4.72
CA ARG A 94 17.72 -23.81 -4.67
C ARG A 94 16.90 -23.47 -3.43
N THR A 95 15.68 -22.99 -3.65
CA THR A 95 14.70 -22.71 -2.60
C THR A 95 14.02 -24.00 -2.15
N ARG A 96 13.99 -24.25 -0.83
CA ARG A 96 13.23 -25.37 -0.25
C ARG A 96 11.74 -25.10 -0.36
N LYS A 97 10.94 -26.15 -0.56
CA LYS A 97 9.48 -26.08 -0.50
C LYS A 97 9.03 -25.58 0.87
N ILE A 98 8.01 -24.74 0.88
CA ILE A 98 7.39 -24.24 2.11
C ILE A 98 6.19 -25.16 2.42
N PRO A 99 6.09 -25.71 3.65
CA PRO A 99 4.93 -26.48 4.06
C PRO A 99 3.63 -25.64 3.99
N SER A 100 2.54 -26.24 3.52
CA SER A 100 1.22 -25.59 3.44
C SER A 100 0.73 -25.08 4.79
N GLU A 101 0.95 -25.83 5.86
CA GLU A 101 0.60 -25.44 7.25
C GLU A 101 1.25 -24.14 7.71
N LYS A 102 2.38 -23.76 7.11
CA LYS A 102 3.10 -22.52 7.43
C LYS A 102 2.67 -21.36 6.55
N LEU A 103 1.95 -21.62 5.45
CA LEU A 103 1.50 -20.59 4.54
C LEU A 103 0.24 -19.92 5.07
N ASP A 104 0.31 -18.60 5.18
CA ASP A 104 -0.82 -17.77 5.56
C ASP A 104 -1.68 -17.52 4.30
N HIS A 105 -2.97 -17.86 4.34
CA HIS A 105 -3.87 -17.69 3.20
C HIS A 105 -3.92 -16.23 2.73
N GLN A 106 -3.92 -15.28 3.66
CA GLN A 106 -3.91 -13.85 3.34
C GLN A 106 -2.63 -13.45 2.59
N LEU A 107 -1.48 -14.00 2.99
CA LEU A 107 -0.21 -13.76 2.29
C LEU A 107 -0.23 -14.33 0.87
N LEU A 108 -0.84 -15.50 0.70
CA LEU A 108 -0.97 -16.15 -0.60
C LEU A 108 -1.84 -15.33 -1.56
N GLU A 109 -2.97 -14.80 -1.10
CA GLU A 109 -3.85 -13.92 -1.89
C GLU A 109 -3.13 -12.63 -2.32
N ILE A 110 -2.42 -11.99 -1.38
CA ILE A 110 -1.60 -10.80 -1.67
C ILE A 110 -0.56 -11.09 -2.75
N LEU A 111 0.13 -12.24 -2.66
CA LEU A 111 1.15 -12.62 -3.64
C LEU A 111 0.55 -12.94 -5.01
N ASN A 112 -0.58 -13.66 -5.05
CA ASN A 112 -1.28 -13.95 -6.30
C ASN A 112 -1.71 -12.66 -6.99
N ARG A 113 -2.28 -11.71 -6.23
CA ARG A 113 -2.62 -10.39 -6.73
C ARG A 113 -1.41 -9.63 -7.26
N LEU A 114 -0.31 -9.60 -6.50
CA LEU A 114 0.93 -8.93 -6.90
C LEU A 114 1.53 -9.52 -8.18
N VAL A 115 1.54 -10.84 -8.32
CA VAL A 115 1.99 -11.52 -9.53
C VAL A 115 1.10 -11.14 -10.71
N GLY A 116 -0.23 -11.14 -10.54
CA GLY A 116 -1.17 -10.71 -11.57
C GLY A 116 -0.94 -9.26 -12.02
N GLU A 117 -0.81 -8.33 -11.08
CA GLU A 117 -0.50 -6.92 -11.35
C GLU A 117 0.86 -6.75 -12.05
N TYR A 118 1.86 -7.51 -11.62
CA TYR A 118 3.21 -7.46 -12.19
C TYR A 118 3.24 -8.02 -13.61
N VAL A 119 2.63 -9.18 -13.86
CA VAL A 119 2.58 -9.81 -15.19
C VAL A 119 1.73 -8.99 -16.17
N SER A 120 0.68 -8.33 -15.69
CA SER A 120 -0.15 -7.44 -16.53
C SER A 120 0.63 -6.22 -17.02
N THR A 121 1.56 -5.70 -16.20
CA THR A 121 2.41 -4.56 -16.57
C THR A 121 3.70 -4.99 -17.29
N HIS A 122 4.26 -6.13 -16.90
CA HIS A 122 5.51 -6.70 -17.41
C HIS A 122 5.23 -8.11 -17.92
N ARG A 123 4.71 -8.21 -19.14
CA ARG A 123 4.40 -9.49 -19.76
C ARG A 123 5.69 -10.30 -19.93
N PRO A 124 5.85 -11.45 -19.25
CA PRO A 124 7.05 -12.26 -19.36
C PRO A 124 7.15 -12.82 -20.77
N LYS A 125 8.31 -12.67 -21.39
CA LYS A 125 8.59 -13.12 -22.76
C LYS A 125 9.33 -14.45 -22.79
N ASN A 126 10.07 -14.76 -21.73
CA ASN A 126 10.95 -15.92 -21.67
C ASN A 126 10.74 -16.73 -20.38
N MET A 127 11.05 -18.03 -20.42
CA MET A 127 10.97 -18.93 -19.25
C MET A 127 11.82 -18.41 -18.07
N THR A 128 12.95 -17.79 -18.36
CA THR A 128 13.82 -17.14 -17.37
C THR A 128 13.10 -16.07 -16.55
N GLU A 129 12.25 -15.26 -17.20
CA GLU A 129 11.52 -14.19 -16.52
C GLU A 129 10.43 -14.79 -15.61
N ILE A 130 9.75 -15.83 -16.09
CA ILE A 130 8.78 -16.59 -15.29
C ILE A 130 9.48 -17.20 -14.06
N ALA A 131 10.64 -17.83 -14.24
CA ALA A 131 11.42 -18.39 -13.16
C ALA A 131 11.84 -17.33 -12.12
N ARG A 132 12.25 -16.13 -12.57
CA ARG A 132 12.58 -15.00 -11.70
C ARG A 132 11.38 -14.52 -10.89
N ILE A 133 10.19 -14.45 -11.49
CA ILE A 133 8.94 -14.08 -10.81
C ILE A 133 8.61 -15.13 -9.73
N LEU A 134 8.63 -16.42 -10.09
CA LEU A 134 8.36 -17.52 -9.14
C LEU A 134 9.36 -17.53 -7.98
N GLN A 135 10.64 -17.30 -8.27
CA GLN A 135 11.67 -17.22 -7.24
C GLN A 135 11.46 -16.02 -6.31
N ALA A 136 11.02 -14.87 -6.85
CA ALA A 136 10.70 -13.70 -6.03
C ALA A 136 9.54 -13.97 -5.07
N VAL A 137 8.48 -14.65 -5.53
CA VAL A 137 7.34 -15.10 -4.69
C VAL A 137 7.82 -16.03 -3.57
N GLN A 138 8.63 -17.04 -3.90
CA GLN A 138 9.19 -17.98 -2.92
C GLN A 138 10.10 -17.30 -1.90
N CYS A 139 10.84 -16.26 -2.31
CA CYS A 139 11.69 -15.50 -1.42
C CYS A 139 10.86 -14.58 -0.49
N ALA A 140 9.82 -13.93 -1.01
CA ALA A 140 8.93 -13.07 -0.23
C ALA A 140 8.20 -13.85 0.87
N THR A 141 7.70 -15.05 0.55
CA THR A 141 7.09 -15.98 1.51
C THR A 141 8.09 -16.43 2.58
N LYS A 142 9.27 -16.93 2.19
CA LYS A 142 10.30 -17.39 3.13
C LYS A 142 10.75 -16.29 4.10
N ARG A 143 11.01 -15.08 3.60
CA ARG A 143 11.42 -13.93 4.42
C ARG A 143 10.36 -13.59 5.48
N ARG A 144 9.07 -13.62 5.09
CA ARG A 144 7.96 -13.33 6.00
C ARG A 144 7.83 -14.37 7.10
N LEU A 145 8.02 -15.65 6.79
CA LEU A 145 7.99 -16.75 7.76
C LEU A 145 9.11 -16.65 8.79
N ILE A 146 10.32 -16.30 8.34
CA ILE A 146 11.46 -16.06 9.24
C ILE A 146 11.13 -14.93 10.21
N ASN A 147 10.63 -13.79 9.70
CA ASN A 147 10.27 -12.64 10.52
C ASN A 147 9.16 -12.98 11.53
N ARG A 148 8.16 -13.79 11.14
CA ARG A 148 7.09 -14.27 12.04
C ARG A 148 7.66 -15.17 13.15
N SER A 149 8.57 -16.08 12.81
CA SER A 149 9.22 -16.98 13.78
C SER A 149 10.12 -16.26 14.78
N GLN A 150 10.79 -15.19 14.34
CA GLN A 150 11.63 -14.35 15.21
C GLN A 150 10.77 -13.50 16.15
N TYR A 151 9.68 -12.92 15.64
CA TYR A 151 8.71 -12.18 16.45
C TYR A 151 8.08 -13.05 17.55
N LEU A 152 7.66 -14.27 17.22
CA LEU A 152 7.05 -15.20 18.19
C LEU A 152 8.05 -15.61 19.29
N ARG A 153 9.31 -15.87 18.94
CA ARG A 153 10.39 -16.15 19.91
C ARG A 153 10.66 -14.96 20.83
N GLY A 154 10.74 -13.74 20.29
CA GLY A 154 10.93 -12.53 21.10
C GLY A 154 9.78 -12.27 22.07
N LYS A 155 8.54 -12.54 21.65
CA LYS A 155 7.35 -12.40 22.52
C LYS A 155 7.32 -13.42 23.67
N GLN A 156 7.78 -14.65 23.44
CA GLN A 156 7.91 -15.67 24.48
C GLN A 156 9.02 -15.30 25.48
N ALA A 157 10.16 -14.77 25.00
CA ALA A 157 11.25 -14.31 25.87
C ALA A 157 10.85 -13.13 26.78
N LEU A 158 9.93 -12.27 26.33
CA LEU A 158 9.42 -11.15 27.14
C LEU A 158 8.36 -11.54 28.17
N LYS A 159 7.74 -12.72 28.05
CA LYS A 159 6.74 -13.23 29.00
C LYS A 159 7.35 -14.01 30.18
N ILE A 160 8.65 -14.29 30.14
CA ILE A 160 9.38 -15.09 31.15
C ILE A 160 10.17 -14.17 32.12
N LYS A 161 9.96 -12.85 32.05
CA LYS A 161 10.47 -11.87 33.02
C LYS A 161 9.31 -11.31 33.83
#